data_AF-A0A8T3WSS9-F1
#
_entry.id   AF-A0A8T3WSS9-F1
#
_cell.length_a   1.000
_cell.length_b   1.000
_cell.length_c   1.000
_cell.angle_alpha   90.00
_cell.angle_beta   90.00
_cell.angle_gamma   90.00
#
_symmetry.space_group_name_H-M   'P 1'
#
loop_
_entity.id
_entity.type
_entity.pdbx_description
1 polymer ?
#
loop_
_entity_poly.entity_id
_entity_poly.type
_entity_poly.pdbx_seq_one_letter_code
_entity_poly.pdbx_strand_id
1 'polypeptide(L)' 'MKLQKRFLRKHKNKDYYKYIVNIPPLMVREAGFEEGEELDIDAKTGKIILKKKKER' A
#
# COMPACT_ATOMS: atom_id res chain seq x y z
N MET A 1 4.66 2.52 -13.59
CA MET A 1 4.41 1.74 -12.34
C MET A 1 3.50 0.56 -12.67
N LYS A 2 3.57 -0.56 -11.93
CA LYS A 2 2.65 -1.70 -12.09
C LYS A 2 2.33 -2.30 -10.73
N LEU A 3 1.13 -2.88 -10.60
CA LEU A 3 0.76 -3.64 -9.41
C LEU A 3 1.49 -4.99 -9.45
N GLN A 4 2.38 -5.23 -8.51
CA GLN A 4 3.16 -6.46 -8.42
C GLN A 4 2.57 -7.39 -7.37
N LYS A 5 2.35 -8.65 -7.72
CA LYS A 5 1.95 -9.69 -6.77
C LYS A 5 3.21 -10.39 -6.25
N ARG A 6 3.45 -10.34 -4.94
CA ARG A 6 4.59 -11.00 -4.29
C ARG A 6 4.10 -12.04 -3.29
N PHE A 7 4.70 -13.22 -3.33
CA PHE A 7 4.44 -14.25 -2.33
C PHE A 7 4.81 -13.73 -0.94
N LEU A 8 3.90 -13.90 0.02
CA LEU A 8 4.10 -13.48 1.40
C LEU A 8 4.50 -14.67 2.27
N ARG A 9 3.61 -15.66 2.35
CA ARG A 9 3.83 -16.88 3.15
C ARG A 9 2.79 -17.94 2.80
N LYS A 10 3.10 -19.19 3.12
CA LYS A 10 2.11 -20.28 3.14
C LYS A 10 1.63 -20.48 4.58
N HIS A 11 0.33 -20.54 4.80
CA HIS A 11 -0.25 -20.83 6.11
C HIS A 11 -1.45 -21.76 5.97
N LYS A 12 -1.46 -22.88 6.70
CA LYS A 12 -2.51 -23.91 6.66
C LYS A 12 -2.94 -24.30 5.23
N ASN A 13 -1.95 -24.65 4.39
CA ASN A 13 -2.14 -25.00 2.97
C ASN A 13 -2.72 -23.90 2.06
N LYS A 14 -2.79 -22.65 2.51
CA LYS A 14 -3.14 -21.50 1.67
C LYS A 14 -1.93 -20.62 1.43
N ASP A 15 -1.71 -20.26 0.17
CA ASP A 15 -0.67 -19.33 -0.23
C ASP A 15 -1.19 -17.90 -0.12
N TYR A 16 -0.52 -17.09 0.71
CA TYR A 16 -0.83 -15.69 0.89
C TYR A 16 0.10 -14.87 0.02
N TYR A 17 -0.49 -13.90 -0.68
CA TYR A 17 0.23 -12.96 -1.51
C TYR A 17 -0.05 -11.55 -1.02
N LYS A 18 0.94 -10.68 -1.15
CA LYS A 18 0.77 -9.23 -1.00
C LYS A 18 0.92 -8.56 -2.35
N TYR A 19 0.25 -7.42 -2.51
CA TYR A 19 0.45 -6.55 -3.65
C TYR A 19 1.36 -5.40 -3.28
N ILE A 20 2.26 -5.04 -4.18
CA ILE A 20 3.24 -3.96 -4.01
C ILE A 20 3.16 -3.05 -5.24
N VAL A 21 3.22 -1.75 -5.02
CA VAL A 21 3.41 -0.75 -6.07
C VAL A 21 4.56 0.14 -5.66
N ASN A 22 5.46 0.44 -6.60
CA ASN A 22 6.60 1.31 -6.33
C ASN A 22 6.16 2.76 -6.50
N ILE A 23 5.93 3.47 -5.41
CA ILE A 23 5.56 4.89 -5.43
C ILE A 23 6.84 5.73 -5.60
N PRO A 24 6.94 6.62 -6.60
CA PRO A 24 8.09 7.48 -6.79
C PRO A 24 8.31 8.41 -5.59
N PRO A 25 9.56 8.72 -5.20
CA PRO A 25 9.85 9.61 -4.08
C PRO A 25 9.18 10.99 -4.16
N LEU A 26 9.02 11.53 -5.38
CA LEU A 26 8.32 12.80 -5.61
C LEU A 26 6.86 12.74 -5.11
N MET A 27 6.14 11.67 -5.45
CA MET A 27 4.74 11.48 -5.05
C MET A 27 4.60 11.27 -3.54
N VAL A 28 5.56 10.58 -2.92
CA VAL A 28 5.60 10.39 -1.46
C VAL A 28 5.75 11.75 -0.76
N ARG A 29 6.66 12.61 -1.24
CA ARG A 29 6.88 13.96 -0.70
C ARG A 29 5.68 14.89 -0.92
N GLU A 30 5.10 14.88 -2.12
CA GLU A 30 3.91 15.69 -2.45
C GLU A 30 2.68 15.28 -1.64
N ALA A 31 2.53 13.98 -1.36
CA ALA A 31 1.50 13.46 -0.45
C ALA A 31 1.81 13.74 1.03
N GLY A 32 3.02 14.23 1.34
CA GLY A 32 3.50 14.50 2.70
C GLY A 32 3.74 13.25 3.53
N PHE A 33 3.92 12.09 2.91
CA PHE A 33 4.16 10.84 3.64
C PHE A 33 5.62 10.70 4.08
N GLU A 34 5.81 10.03 5.21
CA GLU A 34 7.14 9.67 5.73
C GLU A 34 7.34 8.15 5.77
N GLU A 35 8.60 7.72 5.82
CA GLU A 35 8.93 6.30 5.97
C GLU A 35 8.45 5.80 7.34
N GLY A 36 7.78 4.64 7.36
CA GLY A 36 7.26 4.03 8.58
C GLY A 36 5.94 4.63 9.09
N GLU A 37 5.40 5.65 8.42
CA GLU A 37 4.11 6.26 8.78
C GLU A 37 2.95 5.29 8.53
N GLU A 38 1.99 5.24 9.46
CA GLU A 38 0.76 4.48 9.28
C GLU A 38 -0.21 5.21 8.34
N LEU A 39 -0.68 4.50 7.32
CA LEU A 39 -1.61 5.02 6.33
C LEU A 39 -2.95 4.27 6.38
N ASP A 40 -4.04 5.02 6.24
CA ASP A 40 -5.36 4.48 5.97
C ASP A 40 -5.53 4.23 4.46
N ILE A 41 -6.28 3.17 4.13
CA ILE A 41 -6.54 2.75 2.76
C ILE A 41 -8.04 2.77 2.49
N ASP A 42 -8.45 3.49 1.43
CA ASP A 42 -9.80 3.45 0.89
C ASP A 42 -9.76 2.94 -0.57
N ALA A 43 -10.75 2.16 -0.98
CA ALA A 43 -10.82 1.57 -2.31
C ALA A 43 -12.19 1.85 -2.95
N LYS A 44 -12.15 2.39 -4.17
CA LYS A 44 -13.32 2.57 -5.04
C LYS A 44 -13.03 1.92 -6.38
N THR A 45 -14.06 1.66 -7.20
CA THR A 45 -13.89 1.04 -8.52
C THR A 45 -12.83 1.77 -9.35
N GLY A 46 -11.71 1.09 -9.62
CA GLY A 46 -10.57 1.62 -10.38
C GLY A 46 -9.60 2.55 -9.63
N LYS A 47 -9.77 2.77 -8.30
CA LYS A 47 -8.92 3.69 -7.52
C LYS A 47 -8.62 3.16 -6.11
N ILE A 48 -7.36 3.25 -5.70
CA ILE A 48 -6.91 3.05 -4.32
C ILE A 48 -6.40 4.41 -3.82
N ILE A 49 -6.93 4.87 -2.69
CA ILE A 49 -6.56 6.14 -2.07
C ILE A 49 -5.84 5.83 -0.75
N LEU A 50 -4.60 6.26 -0.65
CA LEU A 50 -3.83 6.24 0.59
C LEU A 50 -3.99 7.59 1.29
N LYS A 51 -4.22 7.58 2.60
CA LYS A 51 -4.34 8.80 3.42
C LYS A 51 -3.51 8.62 4.68
N LYS A 52 -3.01 9.71 5.25
CA LYS A 52 -2.45 9.68 6.61
C LYS A 52 -3.52 9.17 7.56
N LYS A 53 -3.16 8.21 8.39
CA LYS A 53 -4.04 7.76 9.46
C LYS A 53 -4.16 8.89 10.46
N LYS A 54 -5.36 9.45 10.62
CA LYS A 54 -5.58 10.46 11.66
C LYS A 54 -5.60 9.74 13.00
N GLU A 55 -4.62 10.02 13.86
CA GLU A 55 -4.76 9.72 15.28
C GLU A 55 -6.03 10.43 15.77
N ARG A 56 -6.95 9.64 16.32
CA ARG A 56 -8.16 10.13 17.00
C ARG A 56 -7.85 10.37 18.46
#